data_AF-A0A1J6VZB6-F1
#
_entry.id   AF-A0A1J6VZB6-F1
#
_cell.length_a   1.000
_cell.length_b   1.000
_cell.length_c   1.000
_cell.angle_alpha   90.00
_cell.angle_beta   90.00
_cell.angle_gamma   90.00
#
_symmetry.space_group_name_H-M   'P 1'
#
loop_
_entity.id
_entity.type
_entity.pdbx_description
1 polymer ?
#
loop_
_entity_poly.entity_id
_entity_poly.type
_entity_poly.pdbx_seq_one_letter_code
_entity_poly.pdbx_strand_id
1 'polypeptide(L)' 'MKHTLNKKKLQDKMNDFKRYGFTLLALSVFMYLGVVIPSETVTEIKTMTLMSGTIVLLGLSLIFFAKAIKYKKDLQSVDE' A
#
# COMPACT_ATOMS: atom_id res chain seq x y z
N MET A 1 3.23 -27.53 19.92
CA MET A 1 2.24 -26.44 19.99
C MET A 1 2.79 -25.02 19.74
N LYS A 2 4.10 -24.74 19.93
CA LYS A 2 4.67 -23.39 19.69
C LYS A 2 4.83 -22.99 18.20
N HIS A 3 4.98 -23.96 17.29
CA HIS A 3 5.16 -23.69 15.85
C HIS A 3 3.92 -23.06 15.17
N THR A 4 2.71 -23.44 15.57
CA THR A 4 1.45 -22.97 14.94
C THR A 4 1.11 -21.52 15.27
N LEU A 5 1.43 -21.05 16.48
CA LEU A 5 1.22 -19.67 16.90
C LEU A 5 2.08 -18.67 16.13
N ASN A 6 3.30 -19.07 15.77
CA ASN A 6 4.23 -18.20 15.03
C ASN A 6 3.79 -18.03 13.58
N LYS A 7 3.29 -19.12 12.98
CA LYS A 7 2.74 -19.13 11.62
C LYS A 7 1.50 -18.25 11.49
N LYS A 8 0.54 -18.37 12.42
CA LYS A 8 -0.69 -17.55 12.43
C LYS A 8 -0.37 -16.05 12.55
N LYS A 9 0.56 -15.68 13.44
CA LYS A 9 1.04 -14.30 13.58
C LYS A 9 1.70 -13.76 12.30
N LEU A 10 2.48 -14.58 11.60
CA LEU A 10 3.13 -14.17 10.36
C LEU A 10 2.09 -13.96 9.24
N GLN A 11 1.05 -14.79 9.21
CA GLN A 11 -0.06 -14.71 8.28
C GLN A 11 -0.95 -13.47 8.53
N ASP A 12 -1.25 -13.17 9.79
CA ASP A 12 -1.98 -11.96 10.19
C ASP A 12 -1.17 -10.71 9.78
N LYS A 13 0.14 -10.70 10.07
CA LYS A 13 1.04 -9.60 9.72
C LYS A 13 1.15 -9.39 8.21
N MET A 14 1.19 -10.46 7.42
CA MET A 14 1.13 -10.40 5.95
C MET A 14 -0.18 -9.77 5.47
N ASN A 15 -1.31 -10.18 6.06
CA ASN A 15 -2.62 -9.67 5.69
C ASN A 15 -2.77 -8.18 6.01
N ASP A 16 -2.20 -7.74 7.14
CA ASP A 16 -2.13 -6.32 7.49
C ASP A 16 -1.32 -5.52 6.47
N PHE A 17 -0.09 -5.96 6.12
CA PHE A 17 0.72 -5.27 5.11
C PHE A 17 0.02 -5.20 3.75
N LYS A 18 -0.71 -6.25 3.37
CA LYS A 18 -1.52 -6.27 2.13
C LYS A 18 -2.67 -5.26 2.19
N ARG A 19 -3.38 -5.18 3.32
CA ARG A 19 -4.46 -4.21 3.54
C ARG A 19 -3.93 -2.77 3.51
N TYR A 20 -2.84 -2.49 4.21
CA TYR A 20 -2.19 -1.17 4.16
C TYR A 20 -1.75 -0.77 2.75
N GLY A 21 -1.13 -1.70 2.01
CA GLY A 21 -0.78 -1.47 0.61
C GLY A 21 -1.99 -1.11 -0.26
N PHE A 22 -3.09 -1.85 -0.10
CA PHE A 22 -4.32 -1.61 -0.84
C PHE A 22 -5.00 -0.29 -0.46
N THR A 23 -5.04 0.07 0.82
CA THR A 23 -5.59 1.35 1.28
C THR A 23 -4.77 2.53 0.73
N LEU A 24 -3.44 2.44 0.75
CA LEU A 24 -2.56 3.47 0.17
C LEU A 24 -2.76 3.59 -1.34
N LEU A 25 -2.93 2.46 -2.03
CA LEU A 25 -3.22 2.44 -3.47
C LEU A 25 -4.55 3.13 -3.76
N ALA A 26 -5.63 2.76 -3.07
CA ALA A 26 -6.93 3.37 -3.23
C ALA A 26 -6.88 4.88 -2.95
N LEU A 27 -6.22 5.29 -1.87
CA LEU A 27 -6.03 6.70 -1.52
C LEU A 27 -5.28 7.47 -2.62
N SER A 28 -4.23 6.87 -3.19
CA SER A 28 -3.48 7.48 -4.29
C SER A 28 -4.34 7.68 -5.55
N VAL A 29 -5.22 6.72 -5.87
CA VAL A 29 -6.17 6.86 -6.99
C VAL A 29 -7.14 8.02 -6.73
N PHE A 30 -7.67 8.14 -5.51
CA PHE A 30 -8.54 9.28 -5.16
C PHE A 30 -7.80 10.63 -5.22
N MET A 31 -6.55 10.71 -4.76
CA MET A 31 -5.75 11.93 -4.92
C MET A 31 -5.51 12.26 -6.40
N TYR A 32 -5.22 11.27 -7.23
CA TYR A 32 -5.04 11.45 -8.67
C TYR A 32 -6.32 11.93 -9.35
N LEU A 33 -7.50 11.41 -8.96
CA LEU A 33 -8.78 11.92 -9.44
C LEU A 33 -8.95 13.41 -9.09
N GLY A 34 -8.50 13.84 -7.90
CA GLY A 34 -8.47 15.26 -7.52
C GLY A 34 -7.54 16.13 -8.37
N VAL A 35 -6.57 15.56 -9.07
CA VAL A 35 -5.72 16.24 -10.06
C VAL A 35 -6.39 16.30 -11.43
N VAL A 36 -7.06 15.21 -11.83
CA VAL A 36 -7.65 15.07 -13.18
C VAL A 36 -8.93 15.88 -13.33
N ILE A 37 -9.72 16.06 -12.26
CA ILE A 37 -10.96 16.83 -12.32
C ILE A 37 -10.61 18.33 -12.40
N PRO A 38 -10.88 19.00 -13.54
CA PRO A 38 -10.63 20.43 -13.65
C PRO A 38 -11.60 21.18 -12.73
N SER A 39 -11.06 22.02 -11.85
CA SER A 39 -11.85 22.98 -11.10
C SER A 39 -11.30 24.39 -11.32
N GLU A 40 -12.17 25.37 -11.33
CA GLU A 40 -11.79 26.78 -11.54
C GLU A 40 -10.89 27.32 -10.40
N THR A 41 -10.74 26.55 -9.31
CA THR A 41 -9.93 26.89 -8.13
C THR A 41 -8.63 26.10 -8.01
N VAL A 42 -8.28 25.24 -8.98
CA VAL A 42 -7.03 24.48 -8.94
C VAL A 42 -5.87 25.36 -9.43
N THR A 43 -5.19 26.01 -8.50
CA THR A 43 -3.91 26.68 -8.77
C THR A 43 -2.85 25.63 -9.13
N GLU A 44 -1.90 25.95 -10.01
CA GLU A 44 -0.78 25.06 -10.40
C GLU A 44 -0.07 24.44 -9.19
N ILE A 45 0.08 25.21 -8.09
CA ILE A 45 0.69 24.77 -6.84
C ILE A 45 -0.11 23.63 -6.18
N LYS A 46 -1.45 23.69 -6.19
CA LYS A 46 -2.30 22.62 -5.65
C LYS A 46 -2.17 21.35 -6.49
N THR A 47 -2.19 21.49 -7.81
CA THR A 47 -1.97 20.38 -8.76
C THR A 47 -0.64 19.69 -8.50
N MET A 48 0.45 20.46 -8.37
CA MET A 48 1.79 19.95 -8.11
C MET A 48 1.89 19.25 -6.74
N THR A 49 1.22 19.78 -5.72
CA THR A 49 1.17 19.18 -4.38
C THR A 49 0.40 17.85 -4.38
N LEU A 50 -0.76 17.80 -5.04
CA LEU A 50 -1.55 16.57 -5.14
C LEU A 50 -0.86 15.50 -5.98
N MET A 51 -0.21 15.90 -7.07
CA MET A 51 0.52 15.00 -7.95
C MET A 51 1.76 14.41 -7.27
N SER A 52 2.55 15.24 -6.58
CA SER A 52 3.70 14.75 -5.79
C SER A 52 3.25 13.83 -4.64
N GLY A 53 2.18 14.18 -3.93
CA GLY A 53 1.60 13.32 -2.89
C GLY A 53 1.11 11.97 -3.44
N THR A 54 0.50 11.97 -4.62
CA THR A 54 0.08 10.74 -5.31
C THR A 54 1.27 9.82 -5.60
N ILE A 55 2.37 10.36 -6.12
CA ILE A 55 3.60 9.59 -6.42
C ILE A 55 4.17 8.99 -5.13
N VAL A 56 4.23 9.78 -4.04
CA VAL A 56 4.72 9.31 -2.75
C VAL A 56 3.84 8.17 -2.20
N LEU A 57 2.52 8.33 -2.24
CA LEU A 57 1.58 7.30 -1.77
C LEU A 57 1.65 6.02 -2.61
N LEU A 58 1.79 6.13 -3.93
CA LEU A 58 2.01 4.99 -4.82
C LEU A 58 3.32 4.28 -4.49
N GLY A 59 4.42 5.03 -4.33
CA GLY A 59 5.71 4.47 -3.95
C GLY A 59 5.66 3.73 -2.62
N LEU A 60 5.01 4.32 -1.61
CA LEU A 60 4.77 3.65 -0.33
C LEU A 60 3.93 2.38 -0.51
N SER A 61 2.81 2.46 -1.23
CA SER A 61 1.95 1.29 -1.50
C SER A 61 2.74 0.12 -2.08
N LEU A 62 3.62 0.37 -3.07
CA LEU A 62 4.47 -0.65 -3.67
C LEU A 62 5.45 -1.26 -2.67
N ILE A 63 6.06 -0.46 -1.78
CA ILE A 63 6.94 -0.97 -0.72
C ILE A 63 6.17 -1.89 0.24
N PHE A 64 4.95 -1.49 0.64
CA PHE A 64 4.08 -2.29 1.50
C PHE A 64 3.68 -3.61 0.83
N PHE A 65 3.33 -3.58 -0.46
CA PHE A 65 3.04 -4.80 -1.22
C PHE A 65 4.26 -5.69 -1.40
N ALA A 66 5.44 -5.14 -1.67
CA ALA A 66 6.68 -5.90 -1.78
C ALA A 66 7.01 -6.61 -0.46
N LYS A 67 6.85 -5.94 0.68
CA LYS A 67 6.98 -6.57 2.00
C LYS A 67 5.95 -7.67 2.21
N ALA A 68 4.68 -7.44 1.87
CA ALA A 68 3.63 -8.46 1.98
C ALA A 68 3.93 -9.71 1.15
N ILE A 69 4.43 -9.54 -0.08
CA ILE A 69 4.84 -10.64 -0.97
C ILE A 69 6.03 -11.41 -0.38
N LYS A 70 7.01 -10.71 0.19
CA LYS A 70 8.14 -11.34 0.88
C LYS A 70 7.66 -12.21 2.05
N TYR A 71 6.82 -11.67 2.93
CA TYR A 71 6.25 -12.43 4.04
C TYR A 71 5.41 -13.63 3.59
N LYS A 72 4.68 -13.50 2.47
CA LYS A 72 3.94 -14.63 1.86
C LYS A 72 4.90 -15.74 1.43
N LYS A 73 6.01 -15.39 0.78
CA LYS A 73 7.02 -16.35 0.31
C LYS A 73 7.71 -17.06 1.48
N ASP A 74 8.06 -16.31 2.52
CA ASP A 74 8.66 -16.87 3.74
C ASP A 74 7.68 -17.84 4.45
N LEU A 75 6.37 -17.53 4.47
CA LEU A 75 5.35 -18.42 5.03
C LEU A 75 5.20 -19.72 4.23
N GLN A 76 5.31 -19.68 2.89
CA GLN A 76 5.24 -20.87 2.03
C GLN A 76 6.47 -21.78 2.20
N SER A 77 7.67 -21.21 2.39
CA SER A 77 8.88 -22.00 2.65
C SER A 77 8.93 -22.66 4.03
N VAL A 78 8.06 -22.25 4.97
CA VAL A 78 7.91 -22.89 6.28
C VAL A 78 6.89 -24.05 6.23
N ASP A 79 6.16 -24.16 5.12
CA ASP A 79 5.13 -25.18 4.90
C ASP A 79 5.61 -26.38 4.06
N GLU A 80 6.77 -26.25 3.41
CA GLU A 80 7.56 -27.37 2.88
C GLU A 80 8.52 -27.91 3.94
#